data_AF-A0A1E5A6Y4-F1
#
_entry.id   AF-A0A1E5A6Y4-F1
#
_cell.length_a   1.000
_cell.length_b   1.000
_cell.length_c   1.000
_cell.angle_alpha   90.00
_cell.angle_beta   90.00
_cell.angle_gamma   90.00
#
_symmetry.space_group_name_H-M   'P 1'
#
loop_
_entity.id
_entity.type
_entity.pdbx_description
1 polymer ?
#
loop_
_entity_poly.entity_id
_entity_poly.type
_entity_poly.pdbx_seq_one_letter_code
_entity_poly.pdbx_strand_id
1 'polypeptide(L)'
;MNFDEQTYQTIENYLDGTLPEQEHKHFEDRMASDIFLAQEVAINQEMRIQYGNEISSNTTLPYDTTLVEKLKKHLKSEETKALSEKIKKGEQLYKSTKRQKPVIRLKYLYYAAAAVALVFLVNTLFINNNVTSQELYVAYKDWDALPSLTFKGENSKELAQGEALFHEKKYAEAISILDIYKNSKNPHVLIYLGVSYLELDVYDKAERIFIKITEMNTLDRSKGYWYLALTYLKQGDDKKVITALKKIRDDENNYKYEEAGKLLQELRDK
;
A
#
# COMPACT_ATOMS: atom_id res chain seq x y z
N MET A 1 -38.27 8.88 -4.97
CA MET A 1 -36.92 9.19 -4.45
C MET A 1 -37.14 9.81 -3.08
N ASN A 2 -36.39 9.41 -2.06
CA ASN A 2 -36.43 10.11 -0.78
C ASN A 2 -35.36 11.18 -0.77
N PHE A 3 -35.75 12.41 -0.45
CA PHE A 3 -34.79 13.43 -0.09
C PHE A 3 -34.24 13.15 1.32
N ASP A 4 -33.15 13.80 1.70
CA ASP A 4 -32.69 13.77 3.08
C ASP A 4 -33.61 14.61 3.98
N GLU A 5 -33.50 14.37 5.29
CA GLU A 5 -34.32 15.04 6.31
C GLU A 5 -34.14 16.57 6.30
N GLN A 6 -32.93 17.04 5.99
CA GLN A 6 -32.63 18.47 5.90
C GLN A 6 -33.38 19.13 4.74
N THR A 7 -33.49 18.44 3.60
CA THR A 7 -34.23 18.92 2.44
C THR A 7 -35.72 18.97 2.72
N TYR A 8 -36.28 17.96 3.39
CA TYR A 8 -37.68 18.01 3.84
C TYR A 8 -37.93 19.16 4.81
N GLN A 9 -37.05 19.38 5.78
CA GLN A 9 -37.16 20.54 6.69
C GLN A 9 -37.08 21.87 5.94
N THR A 10 -36.25 21.97 4.90
CA THR A 10 -36.14 23.17 4.06
C THR A 10 -37.43 23.42 3.28
N ILE A 11 -38.06 22.37 2.74
CA ILE A 11 -39.35 22.44 2.05
C ILE A 11 -40.42 22.98 3.00
N GLU A 12 -40.50 22.46 4.22
CA GLU A 12 -41.47 22.91 5.22
C GLU A 12 -41.24 24.37 5.59
N ASN A 13 -40.00 24.77 5.90
CA ASN A 13 -39.67 26.15 6.25
C ASN A 13 -39.94 27.14 5.10
N TYR A 14 -39.71 26.71 3.84
CA TYR A 14 -40.02 27.49 2.64
C TYR A 14 -41.54 27.68 2.51
N LEU A 15 -42.33 26.62 2.65
CA LEU A 15 -43.80 26.67 2.56
C LEU A 15 -44.44 27.44 3.71
N ASP A 16 -43.81 27.44 4.90
CA ASP A 16 -44.23 28.22 6.06
C ASP A 16 -43.77 29.69 5.99
N GLY A 17 -42.98 30.07 4.99
CA GLY A 17 -42.42 31.42 4.85
C GLY A 17 -41.44 31.81 5.96
N THR A 18 -40.89 30.83 6.68
CA THR A 18 -39.94 31.03 7.79
C THR A 18 -38.48 30.96 7.34
N LEU A 19 -38.24 30.64 6.07
CA LEU A 19 -36.91 30.54 5.50
C LEU A 19 -36.26 31.94 5.34
N PRO A 20 -35.00 32.15 5.79
CA PRO A 20 -34.31 33.43 5.65
C PRO A 20 -34.25 33.91 4.19
N GLU A 21 -34.31 35.22 3.93
CA GLU A 21 -34.39 35.79 2.57
C GLU A 21 -33.26 35.34 1.63
N GLN A 22 -32.03 35.21 2.16
CA GLN A 22 -30.88 34.69 1.40
C GLN A 22 -31.04 33.21 1.02
N GLU A 23 -31.64 32.41 1.90
CA GLU A 23 -31.90 30.99 1.68
C GLU A 23 -33.13 30.75 0.80
N HIS A 24 -34.13 31.63 0.86
CA HIS A 24 -35.32 31.60 0.04
C HIS A 24 -34.98 31.67 -1.45
N LYS A 25 -34.15 32.64 -1.85
CA LYS A 25 -33.73 32.78 -3.25
C LYS A 25 -32.89 31.61 -3.73
N HIS A 26 -31.96 31.14 -2.90
CA HIS A 26 -31.14 29.97 -3.23
C HIS A 26 -32.00 28.70 -3.38
N PHE A 27 -33.04 28.55 -2.57
CA PHE A 27 -33.97 27.44 -2.67
C PHE A 27 -34.82 27.52 -3.95
N GLU A 28 -35.25 28.70 -4.37
CA GLU A 28 -35.93 28.89 -5.67
C GLU A 28 -35.04 28.55 -6.86
N ASP A 29 -33.76 28.96 -6.83
CA ASP A 29 -32.79 28.61 -7.87
C ASP A 29 -32.55 27.09 -7.93
N ARG A 30 -32.54 26.41 -6.77
CA ARG A 30 -32.50 24.94 -6.69
C ARG A 30 -33.76 24.30 -7.26
N MET A 31 -34.95 24.81 -6.94
CA MET A 31 -36.20 24.28 -7.51
C MET A 31 -36.28 24.50 -9.03
N ALA A 32 -35.70 25.58 -9.55
CA ALA A 32 -35.66 25.83 -10.99
C ALA A 32 -34.77 24.83 -11.75
N SER A 33 -33.74 24.29 -11.08
CA SER A 33 -32.78 23.34 -11.66
C SER A 33 -33.05 21.87 -11.33
N ASP A 34 -33.76 21.59 -10.23
CA ASP A 34 -34.12 20.24 -9.78
C ASP A 34 -35.63 20.00 -9.87
N ILE A 35 -36.03 19.30 -10.94
CA ILE A 35 -37.44 18.96 -11.22
C ILE A 35 -38.04 18.07 -10.11
N PHE A 36 -37.26 17.19 -9.49
CA PHE A 36 -37.78 16.32 -8.44
C PHE A 36 -38.04 17.10 -7.16
N LEU A 37 -37.14 18.04 -6.81
CA LEU A 37 -37.34 18.93 -5.66
C LEU A 37 -38.58 19.81 -5.88
N ALA A 38 -38.73 20.36 -7.08
CA ALA A 38 -39.88 21.18 -7.45
C ALA A 38 -41.21 20.40 -7.41
N GLN A 39 -41.18 19.14 -7.82
CA GLN A 39 -42.33 18.23 -7.72
C GLN A 39 -42.68 17.91 -6.26
N GLU A 40 -41.67 17.67 -5.42
CA GLU A 40 -41.87 17.38 -3.99
C GLU A 40 -42.46 18.59 -3.25
N VAL A 41 -41.97 19.81 -3.52
CA VAL A 41 -42.53 21.05 -2.97
C VAL A 41 -43.99 21.22 -3.39
N ALA A 42 -44.32 20.96 -4.66
CA ALA A 42 -45.69 21.03 -5.15
C ALA A 42 -46.61 19.99 -4.48
N ILE A 43 -46.13 18.77 -4.23
CA ILE A 43 -46.88 17.73 -3.52
C ILE A 43 -47.12 18.14 -2.06
N ASN A 44 -46.10 18.63 -1.35
CA ASN A 44 -46.24 19.09 0.04
C ASN A 44 -47.19 20.29 0.15
N GLN A 45 -47.15 21.20 -0.82
CA GLN A 45 -48.10 22.31 -0.91
C GLN A 45 -49.54 21.83 -1.17
N GLU A 46 -49.74 20.85 -2.06
CA GLU A 46 -51.07 20.29 -2.34
C GLU A 46 -51.63 19.48 -1.15
N MET A 47 -50.77 18.74 -0.44
CA MET A 47 -51.14 18.09 0.83
C MET A 47 -51.57 19.13 1.87
N ARG A 48 -50.83 20.23 2.03
CA ARG A 48 -51.20 21.34 2.93
C ARG A 48 -52.54 21.98 2.53
N ILE A 49 -52.88 22.07 1.25
CA ILE A 49 -54.20 22.55 0.79
C ILE A 49 -55.31 21.55 1.13
N GLN A 50 -55.07 20.27 0.89
CA GLN A 50 -56.08 19.23 1.08
C GLN A 50 -56.38 18.97 2.56
N TYR A 51 -55.37 19.06 3.43
CA TYR A 51 -55.48 18.74 4.86
C TYR A 51 -55.47 19.97 5.78
N GLY A 52 -55.01 21.14 5.30
CA GLY A 52 -54.94 22.38 6.10
C GLY A 52 -56.28 23.07 6.32
N ASN A 53 -57.33 22.74 5.56
CA ASN A 53 -58.69 23.23 5.82
C ASN A 53 -59.35 22.61 7.07
N GLU A 54 -58.74 21.60 7.70
CA GLU A 54 -59.26 20.96 8.92
C GLU A 54 -58.49 21.35 10.20
N ILE A 55 -57.42 22.15 10.13
CA ILE A 55 -56.61 22.56 11.30
C ILE A 55 -56.52 24.09 11.41
N SER A 56 -57.49 24.66 12.13
CA SER A 56 -57.42 25.91 12.92
C SER A 56 -56.82 27.19 12.28
N SER A 57 -57.74 28.08 11.88
CA SER A 57 -57.79 29.53 12.15
C SER A 57 -56.54 30.25 12.70
N ASN A 58 -55.99 31.18 11.90
CA ASN A 58 -55.18 32.38 12.22
C ASN A 58 -53.79 32.53 11.57
N THR A 59 -53.49 31.86 10.46
CA THR A 59 -52.33 32.23 9.63
C THR A 59 -52.76 32.50 8.20
N THR A 60 -52.95 33.78 7.86
CA THR A 60 -53.10 34.21 6.47
C THR A 60 -51.72 34.14 5.81
N LEU A 61 -51.36 32.97 5.28
CA LEU A 61 -50.10 32.78 4.57
C LEU A 61 -50.19 33.47 3.18
N PRO A 62 -49.20 34.28 2.78
CA PRO A 62 -49.15 34.87 1.45
C PRO A 62 -49.07 33.77 0.39
N TYR A 63 -50.12 33.66 -0.43
CA TYR A 63 -50.26 32.68 -1.49
C TYR A 63 -49.57 33.20 -2.78
N ASP A 64 -48.46 32.58 -3.20
CA ASP A 64 -47.91 32.81 -4.54
C ASP A 64 -48.42 31.75 -5.53
N THR A 65 -49.54 32.07 -6.18
CA THR A 65 -50.17 31.30 -7.25
C THR A 65 -49.25 31.06 -8.46
N THR A 66 -48.27 31.94 -8.66
CA THR A 66 -47.50 32.01 -9.91
C THR A 66 -46.45 30.91 -10.01
N LEU A 67 -45.91 30.46 -8.88
CA LEU A 67 -44.96 29.35 -8.81
C LEU A 67 -45.64 28.02 -9.18
N VAL A 68 -46.82 27.75 -8.61
CA VAL A 68 -47.59 26.52 -8.88
C VAL A 68 -47.95 26.41 -10.37
N GLU A 69 -48.31 27.53 -10.99
CA GLU A 69 -48.67 27.55 -12.40
C GLU A 69 -47.46 27.35 -13.31
N LYS A 70 -46.32 27.98 -12.99
CA LYS A 70 -45.03 27.73 -13.68
C LYS A 70 -44.58 26.27 -13.55
N LEU A 71 -44.70 25.68 -12.36
CA LEU A 71 -44.35 24.28 -12.12
C LEU A 71 -45.27 23.32 -12.87
N LYS A 72 -46.59 23.56 -12.86
CA LYS A 72 -47.55 22.79 -13.65
C LYS A 72 -47.25 22.87 -15.15
N LYS A 73 -46.81 24.02 -15.66
CA LYS A 73 -46.43 24.19 -17.06
C LYS A 73 -45.14 23.43 -17.41
N HIS A 74 -44.12 23.51 -16.57
CA HIS A 74 -42.86 22.76 -16.76
C HIS A 74 -43.07 21.24 -16.67
N LEU A 75 -43.85 20.76 -15.70
CA LEU A 75 -44.14 19.33 -15.53
C LEU A 75 -44.94 18.75 -16.71
N LYS A 76 -45.76 19.57 -17.39
CA LYS A 76 -46.53 19.18 -18.58
C LYS A 76 -45.79 19.34 -19.90
N SER A 77 -44.54 19.81 -19.89
CA SER A 77 -43.74 19.96 -21.12
C SER A 77 -43.43 18.61 -21.78
N GLU A 78 -43.16 18.63 -23.09
CA GLU A 78 -42.81 17.41 -23.84
C GLU A 78 -41.47 16.81 -23.36
N GLU A 79 -40.56 17.63 -22.83
CA GLU A 79 -39.28 17.18 -22.28
C GLU A 79 -39.46 16.37 -20.98
N THR A 80 -40.34 16.78 -20.07
CA THR A 80 -40.63 16.02 -18.84
C THR A 80 -41.41 14.74 -19.12
N LYS A 81 -42.29 14.73 -20.14
CA LYS A 81 -42.95 13.48 -20.59
C LYS A 81 -41.92 12.49 -21.14
N ALA A 82 -41.01 12.95 -22.00
CA ALA A 82 -39.94 12.12 -22.55
C ALA A 82 -38.99 11.58 -21.47
N LEU A 83 -38.69 12.38 -20.43
CA LEU A 83 -37.89 11.95 -19.29
C LEU A 83 -38.64 10.91 -18.43
N SER A 84 -39.93 11.12 -18.16
CA SER A 84 -40.78 10.15 -17.44
C SER A 84 -40.87 8.81 -18.17
N GLU A 85 -41.00 8.82 -19.50
CA GLU A 85 -40.99 7.60 -20.30
C GLU A 85 -39.64 6.88 -20.26
N LYS A 86 -38.53 7.60 -20.32
CA LYS A 86 -37.18 7.01 -20.18
C LYS A 86 -36.98 6.41 -18.78
N ILE A 87 -37.46 7.07 -17.73
CA ILE A 87 -37.40 6.57 -16.36
C ILE A 87 -38.29 5.33 -16.19
N LYS A 88 -39.52 5.33 -16.72
CA LYS A 88 -40.41 4.15 -16.69
C LYS A 88 -39.81 2.97 -17.46
N LYS A 89 -39.18 3.21 -18.61
CA LYS A 89 -38.45 2.17 -19.35
C LYS A 89 -37.23 1.67 -18.56
N GLY A 90 -36.48 2.56 -17.92
CA GLY A 90 -35.37 2.20 -17.03
C GLY A 90 -35.80 1.40 -15.79
N GLU A 91 -36.94 1.75 -15.18
CA GLU A 91 -37.52 1.03 -14.05
C GLU A 91 -38.06 -0.34 -14.47
N GLN A 92 -38.70 -0.44 -15.65
CA GLN A 92 -39.13 -1.71 -16.22
C GLN A 92 -37.94 -2.61 -16.57
N LEU A 93 -36.84 -2.06 -17.10
CA LEU A 93 -35.58 -2.78 -17.32
C LEU A 93 -34.94 -3.24 -16.01
N TYR A 94 -34.99 -2.41 -14.96
CA TYR A 94 -34.48 -2.75 -13.63
C TYR A 94 -35.33 -3.84 -12.95
N LYS A 95 -36.66 -3.80 -13.10
CA LYS A 95 -37.59 -4.81 -12.55
C LYS A 95 -37.60 -6.10 -13.37
N SER A 96 -37.39 -6.05 -14.68
CA SER A 96 -37.27 -7.23 -15.55
C SER A 96 -35.90 -7.90 -15.45
N THR A 97 -34.86 -7.15 -15.07
CA THR A 97 -33.55 -7.68 -14.65
C THR A 97 -33.59 -8.05 -13.16
N LYS A 98 -34.57 -8.86 -12.75
CA LYS A 98 -34.37 -9.71 -11.56
C LYS A 98 -33.23 -10.65 -11.91
N ARG A 99 -32.01 -10.31 -11.48
CA ARG A 99 -31.03 -11.35 -11.12
C ARG A 99 -31.81 -12.30 -10.23
N GLN A 100 -32.03 -13.54 -10.67
CA GLN A 100 -32.33 -14.60 -9.72
C GLN A 100 -31.26 -14.46 -8.65
N LYS A 101 -31.65 -14.12 -7.40
CA LYS A 101 -30.71 -14.22 -6.28
C LYS A 101 -30.20 -15.66 -6.38
N PRO A 102 -28.89 -15.91 -6.60
CA PRO A 102 -28.42 -17.27 -6.56
C PRO A 102 -28.83 -17.78 -5.18
N VAL A 103 -29.71 -18.78 -5.15
CA VAL A 103 -30.03 -19.49 -3.93
C VAL A 103 -28.77 -20.30 -3.63
N ILE A 104 -27.79 -19.64 -3.02
CA ILE A 104 -26.63 -20.31 -2.48
C ILE A 104 -27.21 -21.17 -1.36
N ARG A 105 -27.45 -22.45 -1.65
CA ARG A 105 -27.94 -23.40 -0.65
C ARG A 105 -27.02 -23.28 0.57
N LEU A 106 -27.57 -23.21 1.77
CA LEU A 106 -26.82 -23.01 3.01
C LEU A 106 -25.61 -23.96 3.14
N LYS A 107 -25.71 -25.17 2.56
CA LYS A 107 -24.61 -26.14 2.42
C LYS A 107 -23.38 -25.58 1.68
N TYR A 108 -23.54 -24.78 0.64
CA TYR A 108 -22.43 -24.11 -0.07
C TYR A 108 -21.82 -22.98 0.75
N LEU A 109 -22.58 -22.30 1.61
CA LEU A 109 -22.01 -21.38 2.60
C LEU A 109 -21.20 -22.14 3.67
N TYR A 110 -21.64 -23.32 4.11
CA TYR A 110 -20.85 -24.20 4.97
C TYR A 110 -19.58 -24.70 4.28
N TYR A 111 -19.63 -25.09 3.00
CA TYR A 111 -18.44 -25.48 2.25
C TYR A 111 -17.49 -24.30 2.02
N ALA A 112 -18.00 -23.10 1.76
CA ALA A 112 -17.18 -21.90 1.62
C ALA A 112 -16.51 -21.53 2.96
N ALA A 113 -17.24 -21.57 4.07
CA ALA A 113 -16.69 -21.34 5.41
C ALA A 113 -15.65 -22.42 5.79
N ALA A 114 -15.92 -23.70 5.49
CA ALA A 114 -14.97 -24.79 5.72
C ALA A 114 -13.73 -24.67 4.82
N ALA A 115 -13.87 -24.21 3.58
CA ALA A 115 -12.75 -23.95 2.68
C ALA A 115 -11.90 -22.77 3.17
N VAL A 116 -12.51 -21.68 3.65
CA VAL A 116 -11.78 -20.56 4.27
C VAL A 116 -11.07 -21.01 5.55
N ALA A 117 -11.74 -21.78 6.40
CA ALA A 117 -11.13 -22.34 7.61
C ALA A 117 -10.00 -23.31 7.29
N LEU A 118 -10.13 -24.14 6.24
CA LEU A 118 -9.06 -25.01 5.75
C LEU A 118 -7.91 -24.22 5.16
N VAL A 119 -8.15 -23.17 4.39
CA VAL A 119 -7.09 -22.28 3.87
C VAL A 119 -6.38 -21.59 5.03
N PHE A 120 -7.10 -21.13 6.04
CA PHE A 120 -6.53 -20.51 7.24
C PHE A 120 -5.74 -21.53 8.07
N LEU A 121 -6.26 -22.74 8.24
CA LEU A 121 -5.60 -23.84 8.96
C LEU A 121 -4.36 -24.34 8.21
N VAL A 122 -4.42 -24.42 6.88
CA VAL A 122 -3.25 -24.71 6.05
C VAL A 122 -2.25 -23.55 6.15
N ASN A 123 -2.70 -22.29 6.15
CA ASN A 123 -1.80 -21.17 6.38
C ASN A 123 -1.12 -21.28 7.76
N THR A 124 -1.85 -21.58 8.84
CA THR A 124 -1.25 -21.68 10.18
C THR A 124 -0.41 -22.94 10.39
N LEU A 125 -0.67 -24.03 9.67
CA LEU A 125 0.10 -25.27 9.75
C LEU A 125 1.34 -25.26 8.84
N PHE A 126 1.37 -24.42 7.80
CA PHE A 126 2.48 -24.32 6.84
C PHE A 126 3.25 -22.99 6.89
N ILE A 127 2.84 -22.01 7.71
CA ILE A 127 3.76 -20.93 8.16
C ILE A 127 4.76 -21.58 9.11
N ASN A 128 5.84 -22.08 8.52
CA ASN A 128 7.02 -22.48 9.25
C ASN A 128 7.69 -21.18 9.72
N ASN A 129 7.64 -20.86 11.02
CA ASN A 129 8.33 -19.69 11.61
C ASN A 129 9.87 -19.82 11.56
N ASN A 130 10.41 -20.66 10.69
CA ASN A 130 11.83 -20.95 10.62
C ASN A 130 12.49 -19.89 9.76
N VAL A 131 13.29 -19.05 10.40
CA VAL A 131 14.04 -17.98 9.73
C VAL A 131 14.94 -18.61 8.67
N THR A 132 14.74 -18.23 7.42
CA THR A 132 15.53 -18.75 6.30
C THR A 132 16.93 -18.14 6.29
N SER A 133 17.90 -18.83 5.67
CA SER A 133 19.26 -18.26 5.52
C SER A 133 19.24 -16.95 4.73
N GLN A 134 18.29 -16.78 3.81
CA GLN A 134 18.13 -15.53 3.06
C GLN A 134 17.65 -14.37 3.93
N GLU A 135 16.73 -14.62 4.86
CA GLU A 135 16.27 -13.61 5.82
C GLU A 135 17.40 -13.20 6.77
N LEU A 136 18.18 -14.17 7.26
CA LEU A 136 19.38 -13.89 8.05
C LEU A 136 20.41 -13.08 7.25
N TYR A 137 20.64 -13.39 5.97
CA TYR A 137 21.54 -12.61 5.12
C TYR A 137 21.10 -11.15 5.02
N VAL A 138 19.80 -10.90 4.82
CA VAL A 138 19.24 -9.54 4.76
C VAL A 138 19.38 -8.83 6.12
N ALA A 139 19.18 -9.54 7.22
CA ALA A 139 19.28 -8.97 8.56
C ALA A 139 20.71 -8.58 8.96
N TYR A 140 21.72 -9.32 8.50
CA TYR A 140 23.11 -9.15 8.91
C TYR A 140 24.00 -8.42 7.90
N LYS A 141 23.53 -8.20 6.67
CA LYS A 141 24.28 -7.38 5.70
C LYS A 141 24.19 -5.90 6.06
N ASP A 142 25.33 -5.22 6.02
CA ASP A 142 25.43 -3.78 6.27
C ASP A 142 26.56 -3.20 5.41
N TRP A 143 26.19 -2.81 4.19
CA TRP A 143 27.15 -2.27 3.22
C TRP A 143 27.37 -0.77 3.40
N ASP A 144 26.44 -0.07 4.06
CA ASP A 144 26.52 1.37 4.29
C ASP A 144 27.54 1.71 5.39
N ALA A 145 27.85 0.74 6.27
CA ALA A 145 28.91 0.86 7.26
C ALA A 145 30.33 0.61 6.71
N LEU A 146 30.49 0.36 5.40
CA LEU A 146 31.82 0.20 4.81
C LEU A 146 32.60 1.52 4.84
N PRO A 147 33.88 1.51 5.22
CA PRO A 147 34.70 2.72 5.20
C PRO A 147 34.95 3.16 3.76
N SER A 148 35.16 4.46 3.56
CA SER A 148 35.50 4.99 2.25
C SER A 148 36.86 4.48 1.77
N LEU A 149 36.96 4.22 0.47
CA LEU A 149 38.20 3.86 -0.22
C LEU A 149 39.07 5.09 -0.52
N THR A 150 38.52 6.29 -0.37
CA THR A 150 39.22 7.54 -0.69
C THR A 150 40.19 7.96 0.41
N PHE A 151 41.47 7.68 0.20
CA PHE A 151 42.58 8.27 0.96
C PHE A 151 43.42 9.18 0.03
N LYS A 152 44.08 10.21 0.56
CA LYS A 152 44.96 11.11 -0.22
C LYS A 152 46.07 10.28 -0.92
N GLY A 153 45.96 10.08 -2.23
CA GLY A 153 46.93 9.36 -3.07
C GLY A 153 46.53 9.29 -4.56
N GLU A 154 47.44 8.83 -5.43
CA GLU A 154 47.28 8.82 -6.91
C GLU A 154 46.12 7.95 -7.43
N ASN A 155 45.81 6.82 -6.77
CA ASN A 155 44.72 5.91 -7.17
C ASN A 155 43.35 6.32 -6.59
N SER A 156 43.23 7.51 -6.02
CA SER A 156 42.02 7.94 -5.32
C SER A 156 40.81 8.09 -6.24
N LYS A 157 41.01 8.38 -7.52
CA LYS A 157 39.90 8.67 -8.46
C LYS A 157 39.15 7.41 -8.88
N GLU A 158 39.86 6.36 -9.30
CA GLU A 158 39.24 5.08 -9.69
C GLU A 158 38.57 4.41 -8.48
N LEU A 159 39.21 4.47 -7.31
CA LEU A 159 38.63 3.95 -6.08
C LEU A 159 37.37 4.73 -5.67
N ALA A 160 37.38 6.07 -5.75
CA ALA A 160 36.20 6.89 -5.53
C ALA A 160 35.06 6.55 -6.50
N GLN A 161 35.39 6.34 -7.78
CA GLN A 161 34.40 5.97 -8.78
C GLN A 161 33.81 4.58 -8.51
N GLY A 162 34.65 3.59 -8.19
CA GLY A 162 34.20 2.24 -7.85
C GLY A 162 33.32 2.22 -6.59
N GLU A 163 33.68 2.98 -5.56
CA GLU A 163 32.88 3.18 -4.35
C GLU A 163 31.53 3.85 -4.65
N ALA A 164 31.51 4.92 -5.45
CA ALA A 164 30.26 5.58 -5.84
C ALA A 164 29.31 4.63 -6.59
N LEU A 165 29.82 3.89 -7.58
CA LEU A 165 29.05 2.89 -8.31
C LEU A 165 28.52 1.78 -7.40
N PHE A 166 29.31 1.37 -6.40
CA PHE A 166 28.89 0.39 -5.41
C PHE A 166 27.70 0.89 -4.57
N HIS A 167 27.74 2.12 -4.07
CA HIS A 167 26.64 2.71 -3.29
C HIS A 167 25.38 2.95 -4.15
N GLU A 168 25.55 3.21 -5.45
CA GLU A 168 24.47 3.22 -6.43
C GLU A 168 23.93 1.81 -6.76
N LYS A 169 24.48 0.75 -6.15
CA LYS A 169 24.15 -0.67 -6.40
C LYS A 169 24.44 -1.13 -7.81
N LYS A 170 25.26 -0.39 -8.57
CA LYS A 170 25.75 -0.74 -9.90
C LYS A 170 26.95 -1.67 -9.79
N TYR A 171 26.74 -2.84 -9.18
CA TYR A 171 27.83 -3.75 -8.82
C TYR A 171 28.66 -4.24 -10.01
N ALA A 172 28.06 -4.42 -11.19
CA ALA A 172 28.78 -4.84 -12.40
C ALA A 172 29.75 -3.76 -12.89
N GLU A 173 29.33 -2.49 -12.82
CA GLU A 173 30.16 -1.35 -13.17
C GLU A 173 31.25 -1.14 -12.12
N ALA A 174 30.91 -1.26 -10.83
CA ALA A 174 31.87 -1.22 -9.73
C ALA A 174 32.97 -2.29 -9.89
N ILE A 175 32.61 -3.53 -10.23
CA ILE A 175 33.57 -4.61 -10.52
C ILE A 175 34.48 -4.23 -11.69
N SER A 176 33.93 -3.65 -12.77
CA SER A 176 34.72 -3.27 -13.94
C SER A 176 35.82 -2.27 -13.60
N ILE A 177 35.60 -1.41 -12.58
CA ILE A 177 36.60 -0.48 -12.06
C ILE A 177 37.53 -1.15 -11.03
N LEU A 178 36.96 -1.95 -10.11
CA LEU A 178 37.69 -2.46 -8.95
C LEU A 178 38.48 -3.75 -9.21
N ASP A 179 38.22 -4.52 -10.28
CA ASP A 179 38.89 -5.82 -10.52
C ASP A 179 40.41 -5.68 -10.72
N ILE A 180 40.89 -4.53 -11.19
CA ILE A 180 42.33 -4.24 -11.28
C ILE A 180 43.02 -4.29 -9.91
N TYR A 181 42.26 -4.10 -8.83
CA TYR A 181 42.72 -4.13 -7.44
C TYR A 181 42.48 -5.48 -6.74
N LYS A 182 42.13 -6.56 -7.45
CA LYS A 182 41.88 -7.90 -6.85
C LYS A 182 43.06 -8.54 -6.12
N ASN A 183 44.25 -7.96 -6.25
CA ASN A 183 45.48 -8.34 -5.55
C ASN A 183 45.97 -7.22 -4.61
N SER A 184 45.13 -6.24 -4.30
CA SER A 184 45.43 -5.16 -3.38
C SER A 184 45.75 -5.71 -1.99
N LYS A 185 46.71 -5.08 -1.31
CA LYS A 185 46.98 -5.33 0.11
C LYS A 185 46.04 -4.55 1.03
N ASN A 186 45.15 -3.73 0.47
CA ASN A 186 44.11 -3.03 1.22
C ASN A 186 42.84 -3.92 1.30
N PRO A 187 42.50 -4.45 2.49
CA PRO A 187 41.32 -5.30 2.67
C PRO A 187 40.01 -4.58 2.33
N HIS A 188 39.92 -3.25 2.47
CA HIS A 188 38.69 -2.52 2.14
C HIS A 188 38.37 -2.59 0.66
N VAL A 189 39.35 -2.39 -0.22
CA VAL A 189 39.14 -2.50 -1.67
C VAL A 189 38.68 -3.92 -2.04
N LEU A 190 39.27 -4.93 -1.40
CA LEU A 190 38.86 -6.32 -1.57
C LEU A 190 37.43 -6.56 -1.04
N ILE A 191 37.02 -5.95 0.07
CA ILE A 191 35.66 -6.05 0.60
C ILE A 191 34.64 -5.49 -0.41
N TYR A 192 34.85 -4.29 -0.94
CA TYR A 192 33.94 -3.72 -1.96
C TYR A 192 33.84 -4.61 -3.21
N LEU A 193 34.97 -5.14 -3.69
CA LEU A 193 35.00 -6.05 -4.84
C LEU A 193 34.27 -7.37 -4.54
N GLY A 194 34.53 -7.97 -3.38
CA GLY A 194 33.91 -9.22 -2.95
C GLY A 194 32.39 -9.07 -2.75
N VAL A 195 31.95 -7.99 -2.11
CA VAL A 195 30.51 -7.71 -1.92
C VAL A 195 29.83 -7.43 -3.26
N SER A 196 30.49 -6.75 -4.19
CA SER A 196 29.95 -6.56 -5.54
C SER A 196 29.73 -7.90 -6.25
N TYR A 197 30.69 -8.84 -6.15
CA TYR A 197 30.50 -10.19 -6.69
C TYR A 197 29.38 -10.96 -5.97
N LEU A 198 29.29 -10.82 -4.64
CA LEU A 198 28.24 -11.46 -3.83
C LEU A 198 26.85 -10.95 -4.19
N GLU A 199 26.69 -9.64 -4.41
CA GLU A 199 25.38 -9.06 -4.77
C GLU A 199 24.95 -9.39 -6.20
N LEU A 200 25.88 -9.78 -7.07
CA LEU A 200 25.60 -10.36 -8.38
C LEU A 200 25.54 -11.91 -8.38
N ASP A 201 25.54 -12.52 -7.19
CA ASP A 201 25.48 -13.98 -7.01
C ASP A 201 26.64 -14.75 -7.68
N VAL A 202 27.76 -14.07 -7.92
CA VAL A 202 29.00 -14.66 -8.45
C VAL A 202 29.84 -15.20 -7.29
N TYR A 203 29.27 -16.18 -6.59
CA TYR A 203 29.77 -16.63 -5.29
C TYR A 203 31.21 -17.13 -5.31
N ASP A 204 31.62 -17.89 -6.32
CA ASP A 204 33.00 -18.41 -6.42
C ASP A 204 34.05 -17.29 -6.42
N LYS A 205 33.72 -16.14 -7.04
CA LYS A 205 34.63 -14.99 -7.05
C LYS A 205 34.59 -14.25 -5.71
N ALA A 206 33.41 -14.07 -5.13
CA ALA A 206 33.26 -13.46 -3.80
C ALA A 206 34.05 -14.26 -2.74
N GLU A 207 33.85 -15.59 -2.69
CA GLU A 207 34.54 -16.50 -1.77
C GLU A 207 36.06 -16.39 -1.93
N ARG A 208 36.58 -16.44 -3.17
CA ARG A 208 38.02 -16.27 -3.42
C ARG A 208 38.56 -14.93 -2.94
N ILE A 209 37.82 -13.84 -3.09
CA ILE A 209 38.24 -12.52 -2.61
C ILE A 209 38.24 -12.47 -1.08
N PHE A 210 37.22 -13.01 -0.42
CA PHE A 210 37.15 -13.00 1.04
C PHE A 210 38.16 -13.95 1.70
N ILE A 211 38.46 -15.11 1.09
CA ILE A 211 39.55 -16.00 1.52
C ILE A 211 40.88 -15.25 1.53
N LYS A 212 41.20 -14.48 0.49
CA LYS A 212 42.44 -13.67 0.47
C LYS A 212 42.54 -12.76 1.69
N ILE A 213 41.44 -12.15 2.13
CA ILE A 213 41.43 -11.30 3.34
C ILE A 213 41.73 -12.15 4.58
N THR A 214 41.20 -13.37 4.68
CA THR A 214 41.50 -14.27 5.81
C THR A 214 42.97 -14.73 5.88
N GLU A 215 43.70 -14.62 4.77
CA GLU A 215 45.12 -14.96 4.69
C GLU A 215 46.05 -13.76 4.96
N MET A 216 45.51 -12.54 4.98
CA MET A 216 46.29 -11.32 5.22
C MET A 216 46.86 -11.29 6.64
N ASN A 217 48.05 -10.73 6.82
CA ASN A 217 48.65 -10.50 8.14
C ASN A 217 48.28 -9.10 8.67
N THR A 218 46.99 -8.81 8.76
CA THR A 218 46.43 -7.52 9.21
C THR A 218 45.34 -7.73 10.25
N LEU A 219 45.02 -6.69 11.03
CA LEU A 219 43.90 -6.71 11.99
C LEU A 219 42.55 -6.99 11.31
N ASP A 220 42.43 -6.68 10.02
CA ASP A 220 41.23 -6.90 9.22
C ASP A 220 41.03 -8.35 8.77
N ARG A 221 41.94 -9.27 9.08
CA ARG A 221 41.82 -10.70 8.71
C ARG A 221 40.45 -11.27 9.07
N SER A 222 39.97 -10.96 10.28
CA SER A 222 38.69 -11.45 10.81
C SER A 222 37.48 -10.96 10.01
N LYS A 223 37.59 -9.82 9.31
CA LYS A 223 36.55 -9.35 8.38
C LYS A 223 36.32 -10.34 7.25
N GLY A 224 37.37 -10.98 6.74
CA GLY A 224 37.26 -12.00 5.70
C GLY A 224 36.31 -13.13 6.10
N TYR A 225 36.37 -13.60 7.34
CA TYR A 225 35.46 -14.63 7.85
C TYR A 225 34.02 -14.15 7.94
N TRP A 226 33.79 -12.88 8.31
CA TRP A 226 32.44 -12.30 8.35
C TRP A 226 31.79 -12.29 6.96
N TYR A 227 32.50 -11.79 5.96
CA TYR A 227 31.97 -11.74 4.60
C TYR A 227 31.86 -13.13 3.95
N LEU A 228 32.73 -14.09 4.32
CA LEU A 228 32.53 -15.50 3.97
C LEU A 228 31.25 -16.05 4.59
N ALA A 229 30.98 -15.79 5.86
CA ALA A 229 29.75 -16.21 6.51
C ALA A 229 28.52 -15.65 5.78
N LEU A 230 28.51 -14.35 5.44
CA LEU A 230 27.42 -13.75 4.65
C LEU A 230 27.29 -14.36 3.25
N THR A 231 28.41 -14.69 2.60
CA THR A 231 28.40 -15.37 1.29
C THR A 231 27.73 -16.72 1.37
N TYR A 232 28.15 -17.55 2.34
CA TYR A 232 27.58 -18.89 2.55
C TYR A 232 26.13 -18.83 3.01
N LEU A 233 25.76 -17.78 3.74
CA LEU A 233 24.39 -17.57 4.21
C LEU A 233 23.46 -17.26 3.04
N LYS A 234 23.89 -16.41 2.09
CA LYS A 234 23.17 -16.15 0.84
C LYS A 234 23.06 -17.39 -0.05
N GLN A 235 24.06 -18.29 -0.01
CA GLN A 235 24.02 -19.58 -0.69
C GLN A 235 23.16 -20.64 0.01
N GLY A 236 22.78 -20.43 1.27
CA GLY A 236 22.08 -21.42 2.09
C GLY A 236 22.96 -22.57 2.62
N ASP A 237 24.30 -22.41 2.62
CA ASP A 237 25.23 -23.41 3.15
C ASP A 237 25.52 -23.17 4.65
N ASP A 238 24.54 -23.51 5.49
CA ASP A 238 24.60 -23.26 6.94
C ASP A 238 25.84 -23.91 7.60
N LYS A 239 26.36 -25.03 7.07
CA LYS A 239 27.58 -25.68 7.59
C LYS A 239 28.81 -24.80 7.41
N LYS A 240 28.98 -24.21 6.22
CA LYS A 240 30.08 -23.29 5.95
C LYS A 240 29.90 -21.97 6.72
N VAL A 241 28.66 -21.48 6.87
CA VAL A 241 28.38 -20.31 7.73
C VAL A 241 28.89 -20.56 9.15
N ILE A 242 28.47 -21.66 9.78
CA ILE A 242 28.88 -22.01 11.15
C ILE A 242 30.41 -22.11 11.26
N THR A 243 31.07 -22.70 10.26
CA THR A 243 32.53 -22.84 10.24
C THR A 243 33.22 -21.48 10.21
N ALA A 244 32.76 -20.54 9.36
CA ALA A 244 33.31 -19.20 9.28
C ALA A 244 33.04 -18.39 10.56
N LEU A 245 31.83 -18.45 11.13
CA LEU A 245 31.48 -17.74 12.36
C LEU A 245 32.28 -18.24 13.57
N LYS A 246 32.55 -19.55 13.66
CA LYS A 246 33.44 -20.09 14.71
C LYS A 246 34.84 -19.48 14.65
N LYS A 247 35.38 -19.24 13.44
CA LYS A 247 36.69 -18.57 13.29
C LYS A 247 36.68 -17.14 13.82
N ILE A 248 35.55 -16.45 13.75
CA ILE A 248 35.39 -15.13 14.37
C ILE A 248 35.33 -15.30 15.90
N ARG A 249 34.64 -16.31 16.41
CA ARG A 249 34.51 -16.58 17.86
C ARG A 249 35.76 -17.14 18.55
N ASP A 250 36.84 -17.41 17.81
CA ASP A 250 38.12 -17.89 18.38
C ASP A 250 38.87 -16.79 19.17
N ASP A 251 38.57 -15.50 18.95
CA ASP A 251 39.19 -14.35 19.63
C ASP A 251 38.16 -13.22 19.80
N GLU A 252 38.01 -12.70 21.03
CA GLU A 252 37.08 -11.62 21.37
C GLU A 252 37.38 -10.28 20.66
N ASN A 253 38.62 -10.09 20.19
CA ASN A 253 39.03 -8.90 19.45
C ASN A 253 38.68 -8.97 17.96
N ASN A 254 38.14 -10.09 17.48
CA ASN A 254 37.77 -10.24 16.08
C ASN A 254 36.59 -9.33 15.70
N TYR A 255 36.61 -8.87 14.45
CA TYR A 255 35.53 -8.10 13.88
C TYR A 255 34.20 -8.87 13.94
N LYS A 256 33.15 -8.23 14.44
CA LYS A 256 31.79 -8.80 14.57
C LYS A 256 31.72 -10.03 15.48
N TYR A 257 32.57 -10.10 16.52
CA TYR A 257 32.55 -11.19 17.50
C TYR A 257 31.16 -11.43 18.11
N GLU A 258 30.50 -10.38 18.60
CA GLU A 258 29.17 -10.51 19.21
C GLU A 258 28.09 -10.90 18.19
N GLU A 259 28.08 -10.27 17.02
CA GLU A 259 27.13 -10.59 15.95
C GLU A 259 27.31 -12.02 15.43
N ALA A 260 28.54 -12.53 15.37
CA ALA A 260 28.80 -13.93 15.04
C ALA A 260 28.20 -14.88 16.07
N GLY A 261 28.21 -14.51 17.36
CA GLY A 261 27.58 -15.28 18.44
C GLY A 261 26.06 -15.32 18.29
N LYS A 262 25.44 -14.16 18.00
CA LYS A 262 23.98 -14.05 17.76
C LYS A 262 23.56 -14.87 16.54
N LEU A 263 24.26 -14.74 15.43
CA LEU A 263 23.94 -15.47 14.20
C LEU A 263 24.12 -16.99 14.37
N LEU A 264 25.13 -17.44 15.13
CA LEU A 264 25.27 -18.86 15.48
C LEU A 264 24.09 -19.39 16.30
N GLN A 265 23.52 -18.56 17.18
CA GLN A 265 22.33 -18.92 17.95
C GLN A 265 21.09 -18.99 17.05
N GLU A 266 20.87 -17.98 16.21
CA GLU A 266 19.74 -17.96 15.28
C GLU A 266 19.76 -19.15 14.29
N LEU A 267 20.95 -19.57 13.82
CA LEU A 267 21.11 -20.75 12.96
C LEU A 267 20.81 -22.07 13.69
N ARG A 268 20.93 -22.12 15.03
CA ARG A 268 20.58 -23.30 15.82
C ARG A 268 19.07 -23.41 16.03
N ASP A 269 18.38 -22.27 16.03
CA ASP A 269 16.96 -22.15 16.34
C ASP A 269 16.06 -22.16 15.07
N LYS A 270 16.67 -22.25 13.89
CA LYS A 270 16.04 -22.43 12.57
C LYS A 270 15.49 -23.85 12.35
#